data_AF-A0A4R4MBS8-F1
#
_entry.id   AF-A0A4R4MBS8-F1
#
_cell.length_a   1.000
_cell.length_b   1.000
_cell.length_c   1.000
_cell.angle_alpha   90.00
_cell.angle_beta   90.00
_cell.angle_gamma   90.00
#
_symmetry.space_group_name_H-M   'P 1'
#
loop_
_entity.id
_entity.type
_entity.pdbx_description
1 polymer ?
#
loop_
_entity_poly.entity_id
_entity_poly.type
_entity_poly.pdbx_seq_one_letter_code
_entity_poly.pdbx_strand_id
1 'polypeptide(L)'
;MSDTQPTSPATTGEANNQPADDAPKGPQSLEEALAEIAELKNDREKYKSLMRKEEGEKKDLWKKVQDYETANLSETERAVREAEQRGREAGKAESDAEVKSLKLKAAAATAGVPEEVLGLLDPNKVFTPEGEPNLELLSSLSGGKRKFEKTAADLNIGAQSNSNAGQLSYADLERMTPAQINKAREEGRLDALMRGQL
;
A
#
# COMPACT_ATOMS: atom_id res chain seq x y z
N MET A 1 76.54 -33.17 -16.52
CA MET A 1 75.45 -32.80 -17.44
C MET A 1 74.36 -32.15 -16.60
N SER A 2 73.97 -30.90 -16.71
CA SER A 2 74.59 -29.67 -17.21
C SER A 2 73.89 -28.58 -16.40
N ASP A 3 74.69 -27.69 -15.81
CA ASP A 3 74.24 -26.45 -15.20
C ASP A 3 73.52 -25.58 -16.23
N THR A 4 72.43 -24.93 -15.83
CA THR A 4 72.00 -23.69 -16.49
C THR A 4 71.25 -22.82 -15.48
N GLN A 5 72.00 -21.92 -14.83
CA GLN A 5 71.45 -20.66 -14.37
C GLN A 5 71.11 -19.78 -15.59
N PRO A 6 70.03 -19.01 -15.56
CA PRO A 6 69.97 -17.76 -16.31
C PRO A 6 70.22 -16.57 -15.36
N THR A 7 71.32 -15.90 -15.66
CA THR A 7 71.72 -14.58 -15.18
C THR A 7 70.77 -13.48 -15.69
N SER A 8 70.61 -12.46 -14.85
CA SER A 8 69.87 -11.22 -15.14
C SER A 8 70.37 -10.49 -16.40
N PRO A 9 69.51 -9.73 -17.10
CA PRO A 9 69.92 -8.51 -17.76
C PRO A 9 69.61 -7.29 -16.88
N ALA A 10 70.58 -6.37 -16.85
CA ALA A 10 70.54 -5.08 -16.17
C ALA A 10 69.33 -4.23 -16.61
N THR A 11 68.61 -3.67 -15.64
CA THR A 11 67.62 -2.61 -15.87
C THR A 11 68.37 -1.30 -16.11
N THR A 12 68.44 -0.90 -17.36
CA THR A 12 68.95 0.39 -17.82
C THR A 12 67.89 1.47 -17.61
N GLY A 13 68.18 2.45 -16.76
CA GLY A 13 67.67 3.83 -16.82
C GLY A 13 66.15 4.05 -16.86
N GLU A 14 65.53 4.20 -15.68
CA GLU A 14 64.31 5.01 -15.55
C GLU A 14 64.67 6.47 -15.89
N ALA A 15 64.46 6.85 -17.15
CA ALA A 15 64.28 8.25 -17.50
C ALA A 15 62.96 8.71 -16.87
N ASN A 16 63.09 9.50 -15.80
CA ASN A 16 62.03 10.23 -15.13
C ASN A 16 61.31 11.15 -16.14
N ASN A 17 60.30 10.62 -16.82
CA ASN A 17 59.43 11.38 -17.71
C ASN A 17 58.24 11.88 -16.87
N GLN A 18 58.54 12.88 -16.05
CA GLN A 18 57.56 13.63 -15.29
C GLN A 18 56.63 14.32 -16.31
N PRO A 19 55.30 14.06 -16.31
CA PRO A 19 54.41 14.78 -17.20
C PRO A 19 54.50 16.27 -16.85
N ALA A 20 54.78 17.09 -17.87
CA ALA A 20 54.74 18.53 -17.74
C ALA A 20 53.35 18.91 -17.19
N ASP A 21 53.36 19.65 -16.08
CA ASP A 21 52.18 20.23 -15.45
C ASP A 21 51.66 21.35 -16.37
N ASP A 22 50.92 20.96 -17.41
CA ASP A 22 50.26 21.86 -18.35
C ASP A 22 48.97 22.34 -17.68
N ALA A 23 49.12 23.24 -16.71
CA ALA A 23 47.99 23.89 -16.06
C ALA A 23 47.14 24.59 -17.14
N PRO A 24 45.81 24.36 -17.19
CA PRO A 24 44.97 24.92 -18.24
C PRO A 24 45.04 26.45 -18.18
N LYS A 25 45.58 27.07 -19.24
CA LYS A 25 45.56 28.52 -19.43
C LYS A 25 44.10 28.92 -19.60
N GLY A 26 43.56 29.68 -18.64
CA GLY A 26 42.21 30.21 -18.73
C GLY A 26 42.02 31.14 -19.95
N PRO A 27 40.77 31.42 -20.33
CA PRO A 27 40.44 32.17 -21.54
C PRO A 27 41.06 33.56 -21.49
N GLN A 28 41.70 33.98 -22.59
CA GLN A 28 42.46 35.23 -22.65
C GLN A 28 41.59 36.42 -23.11
N SER A 29 40.33 36.16 -23.50
CA SER A 29 39.37 37.18 -23.89
C SER A 29 37.94 36.83 -23.47
N LEU A 30 37.06 37.83 -23.43
CA LEU A 30 35.63 37.65 -23.12
C LEU A 30 34.92 36.78 -24.17
N GLU A 31 35.31 36.90 -25.44
CA GLU A 31 34.74 36.11 -26.54
C GLU A 31 35.14 34.64 -26.42
N GLU A 32 36.40 34.37 -26.07
CA GLU A 32 36.91 33.02 -25.80
C GLU A 32 36.25 32.41 -24.55
N ALA A 33 36.04 33.20 -23.50
CA ALA A 33 35.33 32.74 -22.30
C ALA A 33 33.86 32.39 -22.58
N LEU A 34 33.18 33.16 -23.45
CA LEU A 34 31.79 32.86 -23.85
C LEU A 34 31.70 31.61 -24.74
N ALA A 35 32.68 31.41 -25.63
CA ALA A 35 32.78 30.20 -26.45
C ALA A 35 33.04 28.95 -25.57
N GLU A 36 33.96 29.04 -24.62
CA GLU A 36 34.27 27.95 -23.66
C GLU A 36 33.06 27.61 -22.79
N ILE A 37 32.31 28.62 -22.30
CA ILE A 37 31.06 28.39 -21.55
C ILE A 37 30.02 27.68 -22.41
N ALA A 38 29.91 28.02 -23.70
CA ALA A 38 28.97 27.37 -24.61
C ALA A 38 29.36 25.90 -24.87
N GLU A 39 30.65 25.63 -25.04
CA GLU A 39 31.19 24.27 -25.20
C GLU A 39 30.97 23.42 -23.94
N LEU A 40 31.32 23.94 -22.75
CA LEU A 40 31.11 23.25 -21.48
C LEU A 40 29.62 22.95 -21.20
N LYS A 41 28.72 23.84 -21.63
CA LYS A 41 27.26 23.58 -21.54
C LYS A 41 26.83 22.45 -22.46
N ASN A 42 27.33 22.43 -23.69
CA ASN A 42 27.04 21.37 -24.65
C ASN A 42 27.59 20.01 -24.17
N ASP A 43 28.82 19.99 -23.67
CA ASP A 43 29.43 18.79 -23.10
C ASP A 43 28.65 18.30 -21.88
N ARG A 44 28.22 19.20 -20.98
CA ARG A 44 27.36 18.84 -19.84
C ARG A 44 26.06 18.17 -20.29
N GLU A 45 25.41 18.70 -21.33
CA GLU A 45 24.17 18.11 -21.86
C GLU A 45 24.43 16.74 -22.50
N LYS A 46 25.51 16.62 -23.26
CA LYS A 46 25.97 15.35 -23.85
C LYS A 46 26.23 14.30 -22.77
N TYR A 47 27.02 14.62 -21.75
CA TYR A 47 27.28 13.69 -20.63
C TYR A 47 26.01 13.34 -19.87
N LYS A 48 25.11 14.29 -19.63
CA LYS A 48 23.82 14.01 -18.99
C LYS A 48 22.98 13.04 -19.82
N SER A 49 22.97 13.17 -21.15
CA SER A 49 22.24 12.26 -22.03
C SER A 49 22.86 10.86 -22.04
N LEU A 50 24.19 10.76 -22.07
CA LEU A 50 24.93 9.50 -22.01
C LEU A 50 24.65 8.78 -20.68
N MET A 51 24.74 9.49 -19.55
CA MET A 51 24.45 8.92 -18.23
C MET A 51 23.03 8.37 -18.15
N ARG A 52 22.03 9.08 -18.68
CA ARG A 52 20.65 8.58 -18.72
C ARG A 52 20.50 7.33 -19.57
N LYS A 53 21.20 7.29 -20.71
CA LYS A 53 21.20 6.13 -21.60
C LYS A 53 21.85 4.92 -20.93
N GLU A 54 23.02 5.09 -20.34
CA GLU A 54 23.73 4.04 -19.61
C GLU A 54 22.93 3.55 -18.39
N GLU A 55 22.26 4.46 -17.67
CA GLU A 55 21.38 4.08 -16.57
C GLU A 55 20.20 3.22 -17.07
N GLY A 56 19.62 3.58 -18.21
CA GLY A 56 18.60 2.78 -18.88
C GLY A 56 19.11 1.39 -19.27
N GLU A 57 20.24 1.33 -19.98
CA GLU A 57 20.86 0.08 -20.40
C GLU A 57 21.23 -0.80 -19.21
N LYS A 58 21.75 -0.22 -18.12
CA LYS A 58 22.05 -0.93 -16.88
C LYS A 58 20.80 -1.51 -16.23
N LYS A 59 19.69 -0.76 -16.19
CA LYS A 59 18.41 -1.27 -15.66
C LYS A 59 17.90 -2.44 -16.48
N ASP A 60 18.00 -2.35 -17.80
CA ASP A 60 17.55 -3.42 -18.70
C ASP A 60 18.45 -4.67 -18.62
N LEU A 61 19.76 -4.49 -18.52
CA LEU A 61 20.72 -5.57 -18.25
C LEU A 61 20.44 -6.25 -16.91
N TRP A 62 20.18 -5.46 -15.87
CA TRP A 62 19.88 -6.00 -14.54
C TRP A 62 18.57 -6.82 -14.53
N LYS A 63 17.52 -6.34 -15.21
CA LYS A 63 16.30 -7.12 -15.41
C LYS A 63 16.56 -8.44 -16.12
N LYS A 64 17.35 -8.42 -17.21
CA LYS A 64 17.70 -9.65 -17.93
C LYS A 64 18.46 -10.64 -17.05
N VAL A 65 19.40 -10.16 -16.23
CA VAL A 65 20.12 -11.01 -15.27
C VAL A 65 19.14 -11.64 -14.28
N GLN A 66 18.21 -10.86 -13.73
CA GLN A 66 17.17 -11.35 -12.82
C GLN A 66 16.24 -12.39 -13.48
N ASP A 67 15.88 -12.18 -14.75
CA ASP A 67 15.06 -13.11 -15.53
C ASP A 67 15.81 -14.43 -15.77
N TYR A 68 17.11 -14.36 -16.13
CA TYR A 68 17.95 -15.55 -16.30
C TYR A 68 18.14 -16.32 -14.99
N GLU A 69 18.37 -15.62 -13.89
CA GLU A 69 18.43 -16.25 -12.57
C GLU A 69 17.11 -16.98 -12.28
N THR A 70 15.98 -16.31 -12.47
CA THR A 70 14.64 -16.86 -12.19
C THR A 70 14.29 -18.04 -13.10
N ALA A 71 14.73 -18.01 -14.37
CA ALA A 71 14.56 -19.09 -15.32
C ALA A 71 15.41 -20.32 -14.98
N ASN A 72 16.58 -20.11 -14.35
CA ASN A 72 17.48 -21.17 -13.93
C ASN A 72 17.18 -21.74 -12.53
N LEU A 73 16.25 -21.15 -11.77
CA LEU A 73 15.81 -21.72 -10.50
C LEU A 73 15.03 -23.02 -10.74
N SER A 74 15.34 -24.02 -9.94
CA SER A 74 14.49 -25.21 -9.78
C SER A 74 13.11 -24.83 -9.20
N GLU A 75 12.11 -25.69 -9.39
CA GLU A 75 10.74 -25.44 -8.91
C GLU A 75 10.70 -25.18 -7.39
N THR A 76 11.53 -25.88 -6.63
CA THR A 76 11.65 -25.71 -5.17
C THR A 76 12.28 -24.36 -4.81
N GLU A 77 13.32 -23.92 -5.51
CA GLU A 77 13.96 -22.62 -5.26
C GLU A 77 13.04 -21.46 -5.67
N ARG A 78 12.26 -21.61 -6.74
CA ARG A 78 11.26 -20.62 -7.15
C ARG A 78 10.18 -20.47 -6.08
N ALA A 79 9.68 -21.58 -5.54
CA ALA A 79 8.68 -21.57 -4.47
C ALA A 79 9.21 -20.90 -3.19
N VAL A 80 10.47 -21.13 -2.82
CA VAL A 80 11.09 -20.48 -1.66
C VAL A 80 11.25 -18.97 -1.88
N ARG A 81 11.75 -18.53 -3.05
CA ARG A 81 11.84 -17.08 -3.36
C ARG A 81 10.48 -16.40 -3.33
N GLU A 82 9.45 -17.01 -3.92
CA GLU A 82 8.10 -16.46 -3.91
C GLU A 82 7.55 -16.36 -2.48
N ALA A 83 7.76 -17.39 -1.67
CA ALA A 83 7.36 -17.38 -0.26
C ALA A 83 8.10 -16.30 0.54
N GLU A 84 9.40 -16.12 0.32
CA GLU A 84 10.18 -15.05 0.96
C GLU A 84 9.72 -13.66 0.52
N GLN A 85 9.48 -13.47 -0.78
CA GLN A 85 8.98 -12.20 -1.30
C GLN A 85 7.61 -11.88 -0.71
N ARG A 86 6.69 -12.85 -0.71
CA ARG A 86 5.36 -12.70 -0.11
C ARG A 86 5.47 -12.42 1.39
N GLY A 87 6.39 -13.07 2.09
CA GLY A 87 6.64 -12.84 3.51
C GLY A 87 7.14 -11.41 3.79
N ARG A 88 8.06 -10.90 2.96
CA ARG A 88 8.56 -9.52 3.06
C ARG A 88 7.45 -8.50 2.77
N GLU A 89 6.65 -8.74 1.73
CA GLU A 89 5.53 -7.88 1.38
C GLU A 89 4.46 -7.86 2.48
N ALA A 90 4.11 -9.03 3.03
CA ALA A 90 3.19 -9.15 4.16
C ALA A 90 3.73 -8.44 5.40
N GLY A 91 4.99 -8.68 5.78
CA GLY A 91 5.62 -8.02 6.93
C GLY A 91 5.69 -6.50 6.78
N LYS A 92 5.98 -6.00 5.57
CA LYS A 92 5.94 -4.56 5.29
C LYS A 92 4.51 -4.01 5.44
N ALA A 93 3.52 -4.70 4.86
CA ALA A 93 2.13 -4.27 4.97
C ALA A 93 1.64 -4.23 6.42
N GLU A 94 2.03 -5.20 7.25
CA GLU A 94 1.75 -5.21 8.69
C GLU A 94 2.41 -4.03 9.41
N SER A 95 3.70 -3.79 9.16
CA SER A 95 4.41 -2.64 9.77
C SER A 95 3.82 -1.30 9.33
N ASP A 96 3.43 -1.16 8.07
CA ASP A 96 2.81 0.06 7.54
C ASP A 96 1.42 0.27 8.16
N ALA A 97 0.66 -0.81 8.38
CA ALA A 97 -0.63 -0.76 9.07
C ALA A 97 -0.45 -0.36 10.55
N GLU A 98 0.54 -0.91 11.23
CA GLU A 98 0.86 -0.56 12.62
C GLU A 98 1.26 0.91 12.73
N VAL A 99 2.19 1.37 11.89
CA VAL A 99 2.64 2.77 11.86
C VAL A 99 1.46 3.72 11.58
N LYS A 100 0.60 3.40 10.61
CA LYS A 100 -0.61 4.19 10.33
C LYS A 100 -1.53 4.24 11.53
N SER A 101 -1.75 3.11 12.21
CA SER A 101 -2.58 3.05 13.41
C SER A 101 -2.03 3.92 14.54
N LEU A 102 -0.71 3.89 14.77
CA LEU A 102 -0.05 4.69 15.79
C LEU A 102 -0.11 6.18 15.47
N LYS A 103 0.15 6.56 14.21
CA LYS A 103 0.01 7.95 13.75
C LYS A 103 -1.41 8.47 13.95
N LEU A 104 -2.42 7.66 13.60
CA LEU A 104 -3.81 8.03 13.79
C LEU A 104 -4.17 8.19 15.27
N LYS A 105 -3.76 7.27 16.14
CA LYS A 105 -3.98 7.38 17.58
C LYS A 105 -3.33 8.63 18.18
N ALA A 106 -2.09 8.92 17.77
CA ALA A 106 -1.39 10.13 18.21
C ALA A 106 -2.11 11.40 17.76
N ALA A 107 -2.51 11.49 16.48
CA ALA A 107 -3.24 12.62 15.94
C ALA A 107 -4.65 12.78 16.53
N ALA A 108 -5.32 11.66 16.85
CA ALA A 108 -6.61 11.66 17.52
C ALA A 108 -6.50 12.16 18.97
N ALA A 109 -5.47 11.73 19.70
CA ALA A 109 -5.21 12.16 21.06
C ALA A 109 -4.91 13.67 21.12
N THR A 110 -4.14 14.21 20.18
CA THR A 110 -3.89 15.67 20.09
C THR A 110 -5.15 16.45 19.72
N ALA A 111 -6.01 15.89 18.88
CA ALA A 111 -7.29 16.50 18.51
C ALA A 111 -8.36 16.38 19.61
N GLY A 112 -8.19 15.48 20.59
CA GLY A 112 -9.18 15.20 21.65
C GLY A 112 -10.30 14.24 21.22
N VAL A 113 -10.06 13.38 20.23
CA VAL A 113 -11.00 12.37 19.74
C VAL A 113 -10.86 11.08 20.56
N PRO A 114 -11.95 10.52 21.11
CA PRO A 114 -11.90 9.26 21.85
C PRO A 114 -11.57 8.08 20.94
N GLU A 115 -10.80 7.11 21.45
CA GLU A 115 -10.32 5.94 20.69
C GLU A 115 -11.47 5.09 20.11
N GLU A 116 -12.61 5.04 20.82
CA GLU A 116 -13.84 4.36 20.41
C GLU A 116 -14.40 4.86 19.06
N VAL A 117 -14.17 6.14 18.74
CA VAL A 117 -14.63 6.75 17.48
C VAL A 117 -13.69 6.37 16.33
N LEU A 118 -12.40 6.11 16.60
CA LEU A 118 -11.40 5.84 15.56
C LEU A 118 -11.70 4.56 14.78
N GLY A 119 -12.26 3.54 15.44
CA GLY A 119 -12.68 2.29 14.80
C GLY A 119 -13.89 2.43 13.86
N LEU A 120 -14.61 3.55 13.93
CA LEU A 120 -15.77 3.85 13.08
C LEU A 120 -15.43 4.73 11.88
N LEU A 121 -14.19 5.22 11.80
CA LEU A 121 -13.78 6.12 10.73
C LEU A 121 -13.32 5.33 9.50
N ASP A 122 -13.71 5.80 8.32
CA ASP A 122 -13.28 5.24 7.04
C ASP A 122 -11.78 5.52 6.83
N PRO A 123 -10.93 4.48 6.75
CA PRO A 123 -9.48 4.66 6.55
C PRO A 123 -9.13 5.51 5.33
N ASN A 124 -9.97 5.50 4.27
CA ASN A 124 -9.70 6.27 3.05
C ASN A 124 -9.90 7.79 3.22
N LYS A 125 -10.63 8.22 4.26
CA LYS A 125 -10.91 9.64 4.54
C LYS A 125 -10.08 10.19 5.68
N VAL A 126 -9.62 9.30 6.56
CA VAL A 126 -8.84 9.64 7.75
C VAL A 126 -7.39 9.95 7.41
N PHE A 127 -6.88 9.39 6.31
CA PHE A 127 -5.54 9.70 5.81
C PHE A 127 -5.63 10.57 4.56
N THR A 128 -4.66 11.48 4.44
CA THR A 128 -4.40 12.26 3.24
C THR A 128 -3.80 11.38 2.14
N PRO A 129 -3.79 11.83 0.87
CA PRO A 129 -3.09 11.12 -0.21
C PRO A 129 -1.61 10.85 0.07
N GLU A 130 -0.99 11.68 0.91
CA GLU A 130 0.39 11.58 1.37
C GLU A 130 0.57 10.54 2.50
N GLY A 131 -0.52 9.97 3.02
CA GLY A 131 -0.50 8.94 4.07
C GLY A 131 -0.44 9.50 5.50
N GLU A 132 -0.65 10.80 5.67
CA GLU A 132 -0.69 11.45 6.99
C GLU A 132 -2.13 11.58 7.52
N PRO A 133 -2.36 11.49 8.85
CA PRO A 133 -3.69 11.69 9.43
C PRO A 133 -4.26 13.09 9.13
N ASN A 134 -5.53 13.14 8.75
CA ASN A 134 -6.24 14.38 8.45
C ASN A 134 -6.65 15.10 9.76
N LEU A 135 -5.86 16.08 10.19
CA LEU A 135 -6.06 16.83 11.43
C LEU A 135 -7.32 17.70 11.42
N GLU A 136 -7.74 18.20 10.25
CA GLU A 136 -8.98 18.99 10.11
C GLU A 136 -10.21 18.10 10.34
N LEU A 137 -10.21 16.90 9.78
CA LEU A 137 -11.27 15.92 10.03
C LEU A 137 -11.28 15.51 11.52
N LEU A 138 -10.12 15.20 12.10
CA LEU A 138 -10.02 14.78 13.50
C LEU A 138 -10.44 15.89 14.47
N SER A 139 -10.06 17.14 14.21
CA SER A 139 -10.51 18.28 15.03
C SER A 139 -12.02 18.56 14.88
N SER A 140 -12.62 18.28 13.72
CA SER A 140 -14.09 18.36 13.57
C SER A 140 -14.85 17.30 14.39
N LEU A 141 -14.16 16.23 14.83
CA LEU A 141 -14.73 15.13 15.60
C LEU A 141 -14.61 15.32 17.12
N SER A 142 -13.75 16.22 17.61
CA SER A 142 -13.56 16.47 19.03
C SER A 142 -14.64 17.35 19.67
N GLY A 143 -15.51 17.95 18.84
CA GLY A 143 -16.74 18.61 19.26
C GLY A 143 -17.82 17.58 19.65
N GLY A 144 -17.99 17.38 20.96
CA GLY A 144 -18.78 16.32 21.57
C GLY A 144 -20.22 16.14 21.08
N LYS A 145 -20.68 14.88 21.24
CA LYS A 145 -22.06 14.41 21.16
C LYS A 145 -22.84 14.89 19.93
N ARG A 146 -22.40 14.47 18.74
CA ARG A 146 -23.39 14.23 17.69
C ARG A 146 -24.35 13.17 18.20
N LYS A 147 -25.59 13.57 18.49
CA LYS A 147 -26.69 12.63 18.67
C LYS A 147 -26.79 11.88 17.36
N PHE A 148 -26.20 10.69 17.31
CA PHE A 148 -26.60 9.72 16.32
C PHE A 148 -28.09 9.50 16.58
N GLU A 149 -28.93 10.09 15.73
CA GLU A 149 -30.30 9.62 15.64
C GLU A 149 -30.16 8.12 15.38
N LYS A 150 -30.77 7.31 16.24
CA LYS A 150 -30.94 5.89 15.97
C LYS A 150 -31.79 5.81 14.71
N THR A 151 -31.18 5.92 13.54
CA THR A 151 -31.79 5.37 12.35
C THR A 151 -31.85 3.88 12.65
N ALA A 152 -33.05 3.40 12.98
CA ALA A 152 -33.40 2.01 12.85
C ALA A 152 -33.19 1.69 11.37
N ALA A 153 -31.93 1.40 11.01
CA ALA A 153 -31.62 0.75 9.77
C ALA A 153 -32.14 -0.67 9.98
N ASP A 154 -33.44 -0.82 9.72
CA ASP A 154 -34.09 -2.10 9.49
C ASP A 154 -33.48 -2.63 8.18
N LEU A 155 -32.23 -3.06 8.29
CA LEU A 155 -31.55 -3.81 7.26
C LEU A 155 -32.28 -5.15 7.25
N ASN A 156 -33.28 -5.27 6.39
CA ASN A 156 -34.02 -6.49 6.04
C ASN A 156 -33.10 -7.58 5.47
N ILE A 157 -32.00 -7.87 6.16
CA ILE A 157 -31.00 -8.89 5.85
C ILE A 157 -31.27 -10.02 6.84
N GLY A 158 -32.22 -10.86 6.47
CA GLY A 158 -32.67 -12.00 7.24
C GLY A 158 -34.17 -12.20 7.04
N ALA A 159 -34.59 -13.46 6.93
CA ALA A 159 -36.01 -13.80 6.86
C ALA A 159 -36.70 -13.40 8.18
N GLN A 160 -37.17 -12.17 8.28
CA GLN A 160 -38.05 -11.69 9.35
C GLN A 160 -39.49 -12.20 9.17
N SER A 161 -39.68 -13.43 8.67
CA SER A 161 -40.96 -14.10 8.87
C SER A 161 -40.91 -14.78 10.23
N ASN A 162 -41.26 -14.04 11.28
CA ASN A 162 -42.04 -14.70 12.32
C ASN A 162 -43.35 -15.12 11.64
N SER A 163 -43.38 -16.32 11.04
CA SER A 163 -44.52 -16.88 10.30
C SER A 163 -45.80 -16.96 11.15
N ASN A 164 -45.67 -16.71 12.46
CA ASN A 164 -46.72 -16.74 13.45
C ASN A 164 -47.04 -15.35 14.06
N ALA A 165 -46.39 -14.27 13.62
CA ALA A 165 -46.70 -12.91 14.10
C ALA A 165 -48.09 -12.48 13.59
N GLY A 166 -49.09 -12.50 14.47
CA GLY A 166 -50.49 -12.17 14.15
C GLY A 166 -51.43 -13.37 14.01
N GLN A 167 -50.91 -14.60 14.11
CA GLN A 167 -51.70 -15.83 14.13
C GLN A 167 -52.29 -16.07 15.54
N LEU A 168 -53.53 -16.52 15.61
CA LEU A 168 -54.22 -16.82 16.86
C LEU A 168 -53.87 -18.24 17.34
N SER A 169 -53.70 -18.39 18.65
CA SER A 169 -53.45 -19.68 19.29
C SER A 169 -54.75 -20.40 19.67
N TYR A 170 -54.68 -21.70 20.01
CA TYR A 170 -55.82 -22.45 20.54
C TYR A 170 -56.45 -21.80 21.79
N ALA A 171 -55.61 -21.23 22.67
CA ALA A 171 -56.07 -20.54 23.88
C ALA A 171 -56.82 -19.24 23.58
N ASP A 172 -56.52 -18.58 22.45
CA ASP A 172 -57.24 -17.38 22.02
C ASP A 172 -58.61 -17.72 21.42
N LEU A 173 -58.71 -18.85 20.70
CA LEU A 173 -59.96 -19.35 20.14
C LEU A 173 -60.99 -19.69 21.22
N GLU A 174 -60.57 -20.25 22.36
CA GLU A 174 -61.46 -20.57 23.48
C GLU A 174 -62.16 -19.33 24.07
N ARG A 175 -61.57 -18.14 23.86
CA ARG A 175 -62.10 -16.85 24.36
C ARG A 175 -62.87 -16.08 23.28
N MET A 176 -62.97 -16.61 22.06
CA MET A 176 -63.65 -15.97 20.95
C MET A 176 -65.06 -16.53 20.74
N THR A 177 -65.97 -15.64 20.34
CA THR A 177 -67.30 -16.04 19.89
C THR A 177 -67.24 -16.65 18.48
N PRO A 178 -68.21 -17.49 18.09
CA PRO A 178 -68.24 -18.10 16.75
C PRO A 178 -68.16 -17.08 15.60
N ALA A 179 -68.78 -15.91 15.76
CA ALA A 179 -68.71 -14.84 14.75
C ALA A 179 -67.28 -14.26 14.60
N GLN A 180 -66.54 -14.15 15.70
CA GLN A 180 -65.15 -13.67 15.69
C GLN A 180 -64.20 -14.70 15.09
N ILE A 181 -64.46 -16.00 15.29
CA ILE A 181 -63.67 -17.07 14.68
C ILE A 181 -63.82 -17.07 13.16
N ASN A 182 -65.04 -16.90 12.65
CA ASN A 182 -65.28 -16.82 11.20
C ASN A 182 -64.58 -15.60 10.59
N LYS A 183 -64.65 -14.44 11.25
CA LYS A 183 -63.94 -13.24 10.83
C LYS A 183 -62.42 -13.43 10.85
N ALA A 184 -61.87 -14.06 11.89
CA ALA A 184 -60.43 -14.34 11.98
C ALA A 184 -59.95 -15.36 10.92
N ARG A 185 -60.83 -16.27 10.48
CA ARG A 185 -60.58 -17.18 9.35
C ARG A 185 -60.56 -16.43 8.02
N GLU A 186 -61.51 -15.53 7.79
CA GLU A 186 -61.53 -14.67 6.59
C GLU A 186 -60.30 -13.75 6.52
N GLU A 187 -59.81 -13.30 7.67
CA GLU A 187 -58.61 -12.47 7.81
C GLU A 187 -57.29 -13.26 7.76
N GLY A 188 -57.31 -14.59 7.58
CA GLY A 188 -56.10 -15.43 7.48
C GLY A 188 -55.30 -15.57 8.79
N ARG A 189 -55.90 -15.22 9.93
CA ARG A 189 -55.26 -15.24 11.26
C ARG A 189 -55.25 -16.62 11.92
N LEU A 190 -55.84 -17.62 11.26
CA LEU A 190 -55.92 -19.01 11.73
C LEU A 190 -55.17 -19.99 10.81
N ASP A 191 -54.45 -19.49 9.81
CA ASP A 191 -53.83 -20.30 8.78
C ASP A 191 -52.69 -21.19 9.31
N ALA A 192 -51.96 -20.72 10.33
CA ALA A 192 -50.92 -21.53 10.97
C ALA A 192 -51.52 -22.70 11.78
N LEU A 193 -52.68 -22.48 12.40
CA LEU A 193 -53.39 -23.45 13.22
C LEU A 193 -54.05 -24.53 12.35
N MET A 194 -54.63 -24.11 11.21
CA MET A 194 -55.20 -25.03 10.20
C MET A 194 -54.13 -25.87 9.49
N ARG A 195 -52.89 -25.37 9.37
CA ARG A 195 -51.75 -26.09 8.77
C ARG A 195 -50.95 -26.93 9.77
N GLY A 196 -51.28 -26.88 11.06
CA GLY A 196 -50.55 -27.61 12.11
C GLY A 196 -49.13 -27.10 12.34
N GLN A 197 -48.89 -25.80 12.16
CA GLN A 197 -47.56 -25.15 12.23
C GLN A 197 -47.35 -24.32 13.51
N LEU A 198 -48.22 -24.47 14.51
CA LEU A 198 -48.21 -23.81 15.81
C LEU A 198 -47.91 -24.79 16.94
#